data_AF-A0A4R1HPW3-F1
#
_entry.id   AF-A0A4R1HPW3-F1
#
_cell.length_a   1.000
_cell.length_b   1.000
_cell.length_c   1.000
_cell.angle_alpha   90.00
_cell.angle_beta   90.00
_cell.angle_gamma   90.00
#
_symmetry.space_group_name_H-M   'P 1'
#
loop_
_entity.id
_entity.type
_entity.pdbx_description
1 polymer ?
#
loop_
_entity_poly.entity_id
_entity_poly.type
_entity_poly.pdbx_seq_one_letter_code
_entity_poly.pdbx_strand_id
1 'polypeptide(L)'
;MKTFEARIDSLLRRDRILAVAFAVAMWVVLVFVCAVALTTSPSPSISVALVVAAILLGGFNTASVAAMVRRYRLSKESVYGPDIEFSDRLREARQQARNAKRGSAS
;
A
#
# COMPACT_ATOMS: atom_id res chain seq x y z
N MET A 1 -4.41 -10.15 -24.58
CA MET A 1 -5.54 -9.50 -23.88
C MET A 1 -5.18 -9.42 -22.40
N LYS A 2 -5.17 -8.23 -21.77
CA LYS A 2 -4.95 -8.13 -20.32
C LYS A 2 -6.12 -8.82 -19.61
N THR A 3 -5.86 -9.94 -18.93
CA THR A 3 -6.85 -10.73 -18.18
C THR A 3 -7.54 -9.85 -17.12
N PHE A 4 -8.80 -10.13 -16.79
CA PHE A 4 -9.60 -9.37 -15.81
C PHE A 4 -8.84 -9.15 -14.48
N GLU A 5 -8.15 -10.20 -14.03
CA GLU A 5 -7.15 -10.23 -12.95
C GLU A 5 -6.19 -9.01 -12.97
N ALA A 6 -5.53 -8.75 -14.11
CA ALA A 6 -4.56 -7.68 -14.26
C ALA A 6 -5.19 -6.28 -14.16
N ARG A 7 -6.48 -6.14 -14.49
CA ARG A 7 -7.22 -4.87 -14.35
C ARG A 7 -7.60 -4.61 -12.89
N ILE A 8 -8.14 -5.63 -12.21
CA ILE A 8 -8.49 -5.58 -10.77
C ILE A 8 -7.26 -5.19 -9.96
N ASP A 9 -6.11 -5.80 -10.27
CA ASP A 9 -4.84 -5.48 -9.61
C ASP A 9 -4.38 -4.03 -9.80
N SER A 10 -4.61 -3.47 -10.98
CA SER A 10 -4.28 -2.06 -11.24
C SER A 10 -5.19 -1.10 -10.47
N LEU A 11 -6.48 -1.45 -10.34
CA LEU A 11 -7.46 -0.65 -9.60
C LEU A 11 -7.15 -0.69 -8.10
N LEU A 12 -6.90 -1.87 -7.54
CA LEU A 12 -6.52 -2.03 -6.13
C LEU A 12 -5.18 -1.36 -5.80
N ARG A 13 -4.21 -1.40 -6.71
CA ARG A 13 -2.91 -0.72 -6.50
C ARG A 13 -3.10 0.80 -6.45
N ARG A 14 -4.02 1.36 -7.26
CA ARG A 14 -4.39 2.78 -7.20
C ARG A 14 -5.13 3.12 -5.92
N ASP A 15 -6.08 2.28 -5.51
CA ASP A 15 -6.82 2.45 -4.25
C ASP A 15 -5.88 2.55 -3.05
N ARG A 16 -4.85 1.69 -3.00
CA ARG A 16 -3.79 1.78 -1.99
C ARG A 16 -3.01 3.11 -2.05
N ILE A 17 -2.67 3.60 -3.23
CA ILE A 17 -1.95 4.87 -3.38
C ILE A 17 -2.84 6.02 -2.88
N LEU A 18 -4.14 6.01 -3.22
CA LEU A 18 -5.11 6.97 -2.73
C LEU A 18 -5.24 6.91 -1.20
N ALA A 19 -5.36 5.72 -0.61
CA ALA A 19 -5.47 5.56 0.83
C ALA A 19 -4.25 6.14 1.58
N VAL A 20 -3.04 5.87 1.08
CA VAL A 20 -1.80 6.44 1.65
C VAL A 20 -1.74 7.95 1.43
N ALA A 21 -2.08 8.44 0.24
CA ALA A 21 -2.11 9.87 -0.07
C ALA A 21 -3.09 10.62 0.84
N PHE A 22 -4.28 10.08 1.08
CA PHE A 22 -5.26 10.65 2.00
C PHE A 22 -4.77 10.63 3.45
N ALA A 23 -4.11 9.56 3.90
CA ALA A 23 -3.53 9.52 5.24
C ALA A 23 -2.44 10.61 5.41
N VAL A 24 -1.58 10.81 4.40
CA VAL A 24 -0.57 11.87 4.41
C VAL A 24 -1.22 13.25 4.42
N ALA A 25 -2.21 13.48 3.55
CA ALA A 25 -2.94 14.75 3.50
C ALA A 25 -3.63 15.05 4.84
N MET A 26 -4.23 14.05 5.47
CA MET A 26 -4.81 14.17 6.81
C MET A 26 -3.78 14.62 7.83
N TRP A 27 -2.57 14.02 7.86
CA TRP A 27 -1.50 14.45 8.78
C TRP A 27 -1.09 15.90 8.55
N VAL A 28 -0.98 16.34 7.30
CA VAL A 28 -0.67 17.73 6.96
C VAL A 28 -1.74 18.67 7.54
N VAL A 29 -3.01 18.35 7.33
CA VAL A 29 -4.14 19.12 7.89
C VAL A 29 -4.10 19.12 9.41
N LEU A 30 -3.81 17.98 10.04
CA LEU A 30 -3.81 17.85 11.49
C LEU A 30 -2.69 18.67 12.13
N VAL A 31 -1.47 18.63 11.56
CA VAL A 31 -0.34 19.45 12.00
C VAL A 31 -0.64 20.92 11.82
N PHE A 32 -1.21 21.31 10.68
CA PHE A 32 -1.61 22.70 10.43
C PHE A 32 -2.64 23.19 11.44
N VAL A 33 -3.71 22.42 11.66
CA VAL A 33 -4.77 22.75 12.63
C VAL A 33 -4.18 22.83 14.04
N CYS A 34 -3.33 21.88 14.45
CA CYS A 34 -2.65 21.95 15.74
C CYS A 34 -1.78 23.22 15.86
N ALA A 35 -1.01 23.57 14.85
CA ALA A 35 -0.16 24.77 14.88
C ALA A 35 -1.00 26.04 15.11
N VAL A 36 -2.11 26.19 14.38
CA VAL A 36 -3.03 27.33 14.52
C VAL A 36 -3.79 27.30 15.85
N ALA A 37 -4.20 26.12 16.31
CA ALA A 37 -4.92 25.97 17.57
C ALA A 37 -4.02 26.33 18.77
N LEU A 38 -2.74 25.96 18.72
CA LEU A 38 -1.77 26.27 19.77
C LEU A 38 -1.50 27.76 19.92
N THR A 39 -1.59 28.57 18.85
CA THR A 39 -1.43 30.03 18.95
C THR A 39 -2.65 30.74 19.54
N THR A 40 -3.83 30.12 19.45
CA THR A 40 -5.11 30.70 19.91
C THR A 40 -5.56 30.12 21.25
N SER A 41 -4.87 29.09 21.75
CA SER A 41 -5.28 28.34 22.93
C SER A 41 -5.19 29.20 24.21
N PRO A 42 -6.28 29.30 25.00
CA PRO A 42 -6.32 30.12 26.19
C PRO A 42 -5.69 29.48 27.43
N SER A 43 -5.38 28.17 27.39
CA SER A 43 -4.80 27.44 28.53
C SER A 43 -3.82 26.34 28.08
N PRO A 44 -2.70 26.13 28.81
CA PRO A 44 -1.78 25.02 28.56
C PRO A 44 -2.44 23.64 28.58
N SER A 45 -3.45 23.44 29.43
CA SER A 45 -4.15 22.14 29.53
C SER A 45 -4.94 21.81 28.27
N ILE A 46 -5.56 22.81 27.64
CA ILE A 46 -6.30 22.64 26.38
C ILE A 46 -5.33 22.35 25.24
N SER A 47 -4.18 23.02 25.22
CA SER A 47 -3.11 22.76 24.24
C SER A 47 -2.60 21.33 24.29
N VAL A 48 -2.35 20.81 25.50
CA VAL A 48 -1.93 19.41 25.68
C VAL A 48 -3.01 18.45 25.21
N ALA A 49 -4.27 18.68 25.59
CA ALA A 49 -5.39 17.84 25.18
C ALA A 49 -5.54 17.81 23.64
N LEU A 50 -5.41 18.96 22.98
CA LEU A 50 -5.43 19.08 21.52
C LEU A 50 -4.34 18.26 20.84
N VAL A 51 -3.08 18.37 21.32
CA VAL A 51 -1.95 17.63 20.76
C VAL A 51 -2.13 16.12 20.95
N VAL A 52 -2.57 15.69 22.14
CA VAL A 52 -2.84 14.27 22.41
C VAL A 52 -3.95 13.75 21.51
N ALA A 53 -5.06 14.49 21.39
CA ALA A 53 -6.17 14.11 20.53
C ALA A 53 -5.75 14.00 19.06
N ALA A 54 -4.94 14.94 18.56
CA ALA A 54 -4.38 14.89 17.21
C ALA A 54 -3.50 13.66 17.01
N ILE A 55 -2.56 13.37 17.92
CA ILE A 55 -1.69 12.20 17.82
C ILE A 55 -2.50 10.91 17.83
N LEU A 56 -3.49 10.80 18.71
CA LEU A 56 -4.35 9.61 18.78
C LEU A 56 -5.17 9.45 17.50
N LEU A 57 -5.83 10.51 17.03
CA LEU A 57 -6.63 10.49 15.81
C LEU A 57 -5.78 10.08 14.60
N GLY A 58 -4.64 10.75 14.41
CA GLY A 58 -3.73 10.47 13.32
C GLY A 58 -3.10 9.08 13.42
N GLY A 59 -2.73 8.65 14.62
CA GLY A 59 -2.17 7.34 14.90
C GLY A 59 -3.16 6.21 14.61
N PHE A 60 -4.38 6.28 15.14
CA PHE A 60 -5.42 5.28 14.90
C PHE A 60 -5.86 5.24 13.44
N ASN A 61 -6.00 6.40 12.79
CA ASN A 61 -6.31 6.45 11.36
C ASN A 61 -5.21 5.77 10.53
N THR A 62 -3.94 6.10 10.79
CA THR A 62 -2.80 5.51 10.10
C THR A 62 -2.71 4.00 10.34
N ALA A 63 -2.94 3.54 11.57
CA ALA A 63 -2.98 2.13 11.91
C ALA A 63 -4.10 1.39 11.16
N SER A 64 -5.26 2.02 10.99
CA SER A 64 -6.39 1.46 10.24
C SER A 64 -6.07 1.32 8.76
N VAL A 65 -5.49 2.35 8.14
CA VAL A 65 -5.01 2.31 6.75
C VAL A 65 -3.89 1.27 6.58
N ALA A 66 -2.95 1.19 7.53
CA ALA A 66 -1.89 0.20 7.51
C ALA A 66 -2.43 -1.23 7.64
N ALA A 67 -3.43 -1.46 8.49
CA ALA A 67 -4.10 -2.74 8.64
C ALA A 67 -4.83 -3.14 7.34
N MET A 68 -5.55 -2.20 6.71
CA MET A 68 -6.16 -2.38 5.40
C MET A 68 -5.10 -2.83 4.38
N VAL A 69 -4.00 -2.08 4.25
CA VAL A 69 -2.90 -2.40 3.32
C VAL A 69 -2.19 -3.73 3.64
N ARG A 70 -1.97 -4.04 4.92
CA ARG A 70 -1.31 -5.28 5.36
C ARG A 70 -2.15 -6.50 5.02
N ARG A 71 -3.47 -6.43 5.25
CA ARG A 71 -4.40 -7.51 4.90
C ARG A 71 -4.34 -7.83 3.41
N TYR A 72 -4.17 -6.83 2.55
CA TYR A 72 -3.99 -7.04 1.10
C TYR A 72 -2.68 -7.75 0.73
N ARG A 73 -1.57 -7.48 1.42
CA ARG A 73 -0.29 -8.19 1.15
C ARG A 73 -0.41 -9.67 1.52
N LEU A 74 -0.97 -9.95 2.69
CA LEU A 74 -1.16 -11.33 3.17
C LEU A 74 -2.11 -12.11 2.26
N SER A 75 -3.20 -11.50 1.80
CA SER A 75 -4.14 -12.14 0.87
C SER A 75 -3.57 -12.35 -0.53
N LYS A 76 -2.59 -11.54 -0.97
CA LYS A 76 -1.93 -11.74 -2.28
C LYS A 76 -0.88 -12.84 -2.26
N GLU A 77 -0.05 -12.91 -1.22
CA GLU A 77 0.98 -13.95 -1.10
C GLU A 77 0.34 -15.36 -1.01
N SER A 78 -0.79 -15.50 -0.32
CA SER A 78 -1.45 -16.80 -0.19
C SER A 78 -2.16 -17.27 -1.47
N VAL A 79 -2.64 -16.36 -2.31
CA VAL A 79 -3.43 -16.69 -3.52
C VAL A 79 -2.57 -16.73 -4.77
N TYR A 80 -1.63 -15.80 -4.94
CA TYR A 80 -0.82 -15.69 -6.17
C TYR A 80 0.58 -16.30 -6.07
N GLY A 81 1.03 -16.70 -4.87
CA GLY A 81 2.30 -17.42 -4.72
C GLY A 81 2.41 -18.63 -5.67
N PRO A 82 1.40 -19.51 -5.74
CA PRO A 82 1.39 -20.64 -6.65
C PRO A 82 1.38 -20.23 -8.13
N ASP A 83 0.58 -19.24 -8.51
CA ASP A 83 0.44 -18.83 -9.92
C ASP A 83 1.69 -18.13 -10.49
N ILE A 84 2.41 -17.38 -9.64
CA ILE A 84 3.69 -16.75 -10.02
C ILE A 84 4.74 -17.84 -10.24
N GLU A 85 4.80 -18.84 -9.35
CA GLU A 85 5.72 -19.97 -9.47
C GLU A 85 5.46 -20.77 -10.76
N PHE A 86 4.20 -21.02 -11.11
CA PHE A 86 3.85 -21.68 -12.38
C PHE A 86 4.24 -20.84 -13.61
N SER A 87 4.05 -19.52 -13.59
CA SER A 87 4.47 -18.64 -14.68
C SER A 87 5.99 -18.63 -14.89
N ASP A 88 6.76 -18.64 -13.80
CA ASP A 88 8.23 -18.70 -13.87
C ASP A 88 8.70 -20.05 -14.40
N ARG A 89 8.15 -21.17 -13.93
CA ARG A 89 8.45 -22.49 -14.49
C ARG A 89 8.13 -22.59 -15.99
N LEU A 90 7.03 -21.98 -16.46
CA LEU A 90 6.70 -21.94 -17.90
C LEU A 90 7.71 -21.11 -18.71
N ARG A 91 8.20 -20.00 -18.15
CA ARG A 91 9.23 -19.18 -18.79
C ARG A 91 10.55 -19.93 -18.89
N GLU A 92 10.96 -20.60 -17.83
CA GLU A 92 12.16 -21.42 -17.80
C GLU A 92 12.09 -22.57 -18.80
N ALA A 93 10.97 -23.30 -18.86
CA ALA A 93 10.76 -24.36 -19.83
C ALA A 93 10.84 -23.85 -21.29
N ARG A 94 10.27 -22.67 -21.57
CA ARG A 94 10.38 -22.03 -22.90
C ARG A 94 11.80 -21.59 -23.22
N GLN A 95 12.53 -21.08 -22.25
CA GLN A 95 13.92 -20.67 -22.41
C GLN A 95 14.82 -21.88 -22.69
N GLN A 96 14.62 -22.99 -21.97
CA GLN A 96 15.31 -24.25 -22.20
C GLN A 96 15.02 -24.84 -23.58
N ALA A 97 13.76 -24.85 -24.02
CA ALA A 97 13.38 -25.30 -25.35
C ALA A 97 14.01 -24.44 -26.47
N ARG A 98 14.13 -23.12 -26.24
CA ARG A 98 14.85 -22.21 -27.16
C ARG A 98 16.34 -22.51 -27.21
N ASN A 99 16.97 -22.74 -26.06
CA ASN A 99 18.39 -23.05 -25.99
C ASN A 99 18.72 -24.41 -26.62
N ALA A 100 17.86 -25.42 -26.43
CA ALA A 100 17.99 -26.73 -27.07
C ALA A 100 17.90 -26.64 -28.61
N LYS A 101 16.97 -25.85 -29.14
CA LYS A 101 16.89 -25.59 -30.60
C LYS A 101 18.11 -24.86 -31.14
N ARG A 102 18.74 -24.00 -30.33
CA ARG A 102 19.91 -23.21 -30.73
C ARG A 102 21.20 -24.03 -30.70
N GLY A 103 21.32 -24.98 -29.76
CA GLY A 103 22.43 -25.94 -29.68
C GLY A 103 22.37 -27.06 -30.71
N SER A 104 21.17 -27.43 -31.20
CA SER A 104 20.98 -28.41 -32.28
C SER A 104 21.29 -27.88 -33.69
N ALA A 105 21.50 -26.56 -33.84
CA ALA A 105 21.73 -25.89 -35.11
C ALA A 105 23.19 -25.46 -35.31
N SER A 106 24.09 -25.86 -34.40
CA SER A 106 25.54 -25.68 -34.46
C SER A 106 26.24 -27.03 -34.47
#